data_AF-A0A932SV00-F1
#
_entry.id   AF-A0A932SV00-F1
#
_cell.length_a   1.000
_cell.length_b   1.000
_cell.length_c   1.000
_cell.angle_alpha   90.00
_cell.angle_beta   90.00
_cell.angle_gamma   90.00
#
_symmetry.space_group_name_H-M   'P 1'
#
loop_
_entity.id
_entity.type
_entity.pdbx_description
1 polymer ?
#
loop_
_entity_poly.entity_id
_entity_poly.type
_entity_poly.pdbx_seq_one_letter_code
_entity_poly.pdbx_strand_id
1 'polypeptide(L)'
;MAKPEAGTFWNELLTVGMYKSSQGRLARQLTAAGLGIMLVAGSYILSVGPLSSTSKGYQTTVPIALVFLGGWVIFRLVNYSRFAEFLISVEAEMGKVSWAPKTELIRATIVVLSAMAFLAIVLFFYDFIWQMFFQAIGVLPKV
;
A
#
# COMPACT_ATOMS: atom_id res chain seq x y z
N MET A 1 34.78 5.43 10.42
CA MET A 1 33.96 4.22 10.25
C MET A 1 33.90 3.92 8.76
N ALA A 2 34.35 2.74 8.33
CA ALA A 2 34.56 2.43 6.92
C ALA A 2 33.25 2.54 6.13
N LYS A 3 33.29 3.35 5.07
CA LYS A 3 32.28 3.37 4.02
C LYS A 3 32.33 1.98 3.37
N PRO A 4 31.27 1.16 3.41
CA PRO A 4 31.31 -0.11 2.70
C PRO A 4 31.48 0.24 1.22
N GLU A 5 32.52 -0.30 0.60
CA GLU A 5 32.66 -0.20 -0.84
C GLU A 5 31.40 -0.77 -1.46
N ALA A 6 30.81 -0.02 -2.39
CA ALA A 6 29.56 -0.40 -3.04
C ALA A 6 29.82 -1.64 -3.89
N GLY A 7 29.75 -2.81 -3.26
CA GLY A 7 29.65 -4.08 -3.95
C GLY A 7 28.49 -3.98 -4.92
N THR A 8 28.74 -4.38 -6.16
CA THR A 8 27.76 -4.40 -7.25
C THR A 8 26.44 -4.97 -6.73
N PHE A 9 25.29 -4.38 -7.08
CA PHE A 9 23.95 -4.76 -6.62
C PHE A 9 23.71 -6.29 -6.56
N TRP A 10 24.30 -7.03 -7.51
CA TRP A 10 24.27 -8.48 -7.59
C TRP A 10 25.07 -9.21 -6.49
N ASN A 11 26.23 -8.68 -6.09
CA ASN A 11 27.03 -9.23 -4.99
C ASN A 11 26.32 -8.99 -3.65
N GLU A 12 25.70 -7.82 -3.49
CA GLU A 12 24.81 -7.51 -2.37
C GLU A 12 23.50 -8.33 -2.41
N LEU A 13 23.12 -8.98 -3.51
CA LEU A 13 21.97 -9.88 -3.51
C LEU A 13 22.30 -11.26 -2.93
N LEU A 14 23.57 -11.66 -3.01
CA LEU A 14 24.08 -12.99 -2.63
C LEU A 14 24.74 -13.04 -1.25
N THR A 15 25.07 -11.90 -0.65
CA THR A 15 25.57 -11.86 0.74
C THR A 15 24.44 -12.15 1.73
N VAL A 16 24.73 -12.75 2.89
CA VAL A 16 23.72 -13.03 3.94
C VAL A 16 23.83 -12.02 5.11
N GLY A 17 24.66 -10.99 4.96
CA GLY A 17 24.93 -10.01 6.01
C GLY A 17 23.72 -9.15 6.36
N MET A 18 23.45 -8.99 7.66
CA MET A 18 22.49 -8.03 8.19
C MET A 18 23.17 -6.66 8.35
N TYR A 19 22.76 -5.67 7.56
CA TYR A 19 23.24 -4.30 7.70
C TYR A 19 22.61 -3.63 8.94
N LYS A 20 23.44 -3.10 9.85
CA LYS A 20 23.07 -2.34 11.08
C LYS A 20 21.75 -2.78 11.73
N SER A 21 21.78 -3.93 12.40
CA SER A 21 20.59 -4.59 12.96
C SER A 21 19.90 -3.88 14.12
N SER A 22 20.44 -2.78 14.66
CA SER A 22 19.85 -2.06 15.81
C SER A 22 19.02 -0.82 15.43
N GLN A 23 19.20 -0.26 14.24
CA GLN A 23 18.54 0.98 13.80
C GLN A 23 17.53 0.71 12.68
N GLY A 24 16.40 1.43 12.69
CA GLY A 24 15.39 1.30 11.63
C GLY A 24 14.54 0.02 11.70
N ARG A 25 14.46 -0.63 12.87
CA ARG A 25 13.86 -1.98 13.01
C ARG A 25 12.38 -1.98 12.63
N LEU A 26 11.63 -1.00 13.12
CA LEU A 26 10.19 -0.94 12.90
C LEU A 26 9.88 -0.65 11.43
N ALA A 27 10.54 0.34 10.82
CA ALA A 27 10.35 0.65 9.41
C ALA A 27 10.65 -0.56 8.52
N ARG A 28 11.77 -1.26 8.78
CA ARG A 28 12.18 -2.42 7.99
C ARG A 28 11.24 -3.62 8.14
N GLN A 29 10.82 -3.93 9.37
CA GLN A 29 9.88 -5.02 9.63
C GLN A 29 8.50 -4.74 9.03
N LEU A 30 8.00 -3.51 9.15
CA LEU A 30 6.71 -3.12 8.60
C LEU A 30 6.71 -3.13 7.06
N THR A 31 7.78 -2.64 6.43
CA THR A 31 7.92 -2.71 4.96
C THR A 31 8.03 -4.16 4.49
N ALA A 32 8.83 -5.00 5.16
CA ALA A 32 8.93 -6.42 4.82
C ALA A 32 7.59 -7.15 5.00
N ALA A 33 6.87 -6.86 6.09
CA ALA A 33 5.56 -7.44 6.35
C ALA A 33 4.52 -6.99 5.32
N GLY A 34 4.47 -5.70 4.97
CA GLY A 34 3.56 -5.18 3.96
C GLY A 34 3.79 -5.80 2.58
N LEU A 35 5.05 -5.86 2.14
CA LEU A 35 5.42 -6.53 0.88
C LEU A 35 5.13 -8.03 0.93
N GLY A 36 5.37 -8.68 2.07
CA GLY A 36 5.09 -10.10 2.27
C GLY A 36 3.59 -10.41 2.20
N ILE A 37 2.74 -9.60 2.84
CA ILE A 37 1.28 -9.72 2.76
C ILE A 37 0.80 -9.54 1.32
N MET A 38 1.29 -8.52 0.61
CA MET A 38 0.96 -8.31 -0.81
C MET A 38 1.40 -9.50 -1.67
N LEU A 39 2.58 -10.05 -1.43
CA LEU A 39 3.11 -11.20 -2.18
C LEU A 39 2.25 -12.45 -1.94
N VAL A 40 1.90 -12.74 -0.69
CA VAL A 40 1.06 -13.90 -0.34
C VAL A 40 -0.35 -13.73 -0.90
N ALA A 41 -0.96 -12.55 -0.74
CA ALA A 41 -2.28 -12.26 -1.29
C ALA A 41 -2.29 -12.35 -2.83
N GLY A 42 -1.28 -11.78 -3.49
CA GLY A 42 -1.11 -11.87 -4.94
C GLY A 42 -0.94 -13.31 -5.43
N SER A 43 -0.12 -14.11 -4.72
CA SER A 43 0.09 -15.53 -5.04
C SER A 43 -1.18 -16.35 -4.82
N TYR A 44 -1.97 -16.03 -3.80
CA TYR A 44 -3.26 -16.68 -3.55
C TYR A 44 -4.29 -16.35 -4.64
N ILE A 45 -4.42 -15.07 -5.01
CA ILE A 45 -5.32 -14.65 -6.09
C ILE A 45 -4.90 -15.30 -7.42
N LEU A 46 -3.59 -15.40 -7.67
CA LEU A 46 -3.05 -16.07 -8.85
C LEU A 46 -3.44 -17.57 -8.88
N SER A 47 -3.37 -18.25 -7.74
CA SER A 47 -3.75 -19.68 -7.60
C SER A 47 -5.25 -19.95 -7.82
N VAL A 48 -6.12 -19.04 -7.36
CA VAL A 48 -7.58 -19.23 -7.37
C VAL A 48 -8.22 -18.68 -8.64
N GLY A 49 -7.65 -17.64 -9.25
CA GLY A 49 -8.18 -17.02 -10.46
C GLY A 49 -7.53 -17.60 -11.73
N PRO A 50 -6.49 -16.96 -12.28
CA PRO A 50 -5.95 -17.31 -13.61
C PRO A 50 -5.43 -18.73 -13.77
N LEU A 51 -4.86 -19.33 -12.71
CA LEU A 51 -4.32 -20.69 -12.78
C LEU A 51 -5.35 -21.78 -12.46
N SER A 52 -6.61 -21.43 -12.19
CA SER A 52 -7.67 -22.37 -11.82
C SER A 52 -8.02 -23.38 -12.92
N SER A 53 -7.85 -23.02 -14.19
CA SER A 53 -8.13 -23.87 -15.35
C SER A 53 -6.94 -24.76 -15.77
N THR A 54 -5.78 -24.59 -15.14
CA THR A 54 -4.55 -25.33 -15.48
C THR A 54 -4.41 -26.61 -14.64
N SER A 55 -3.48 -27.50 -14.98
CA SER A 55 -3.23 -28.72 -14.19
C SER A 55 -2.89 -28.39 -12.73
N LYS A 56 -3.40 -29.22 -11.80
CA LYS A 56 -3.23 -29.06 -10.34
C LYS A 56 -1.76 -28.91 -9.90
N GLY A 57 -0.81 -29.44 -10.68
CA GLY A 57 0.62 -29.31 -10.42
C GLY A 57 1.11 -27.87 -10.55
N TYR A 58 0.77 -27.18 -11.63
CA TYR A 58 1.18 -25.78 -11.83
C TYR A 58 0.41 -24.83 -10.94
N GLN A 59 -0.87 -25.12 -10.68
CA GLN A 59 -1.72 -24.32 -9.80
C GLN A 59 -1.12 -24.15 -8.40
N THR A 60 -0.48 -25.18 -7.86
CA THR A 60 0.09 -25.14 -6.50
C THR A 60 1.59 -24.79 -6.51
N THR A 61 2.35 -25.29 -7.49
CA THR A 61 3.82 -25.12 -7.50
C THR A 61 4.24 -23.69 -7.84
N VAL A 62 3.54 -23.05 -8.79
CA VAL A 62 3.92 -21.69 -9.24
C VAL A 62 3.70 -20.65 -8.14
N PRO A 63 2.56 -20.58 -7.44
CA PRO A 63 2.37 -19.65 -6.32
C PRO A 63 3.33 -19.89 -5.17
N ILE A 64 3.61 -21.15 -4.83
CA ILE A 64 4.56 -21.49 -3.74
C ILE A 64 5.97 -21.01 -4.10
N ALA A 65 6.45 -21.32 -5.32
CA ALA A 65 7.74 -20.85 -5.79
C ALA A 65 7.84 -19.31 -5.79
N LEU A 66 6.76 -18.63 -6.18
CA LEU A 66 6.69 -17.17 -6.17
C LEU A 66 6.79 -16.58 -4.76
N VAL A 67 6.14 -17.19 -3.76
CA VAL A 67 6.24 -16.76 -2.37
C VAL A 67 7.66 -16.96 -1.83
N PHE A 68 8.31 -18.08 -2.11
CA PHE A 68 9.68 -18.34 -1.64
C PHE A 68 10.70 -17.41 -2.30
N LEU A 69 10.68 -17.29 -3.63
CA LEU A 69 11.59 -16.41 -4.37
C LEU A 69 11.31 -14.94 -4.06
N GLY A 70 10.05 -14.53 -4.06
CA GLY A 70 9.65 -13.17 -3.72
C GLY A 70 9.98 -12.82 -2.27
N GLY A 71 9.78 -13.75 -1.33
CA GLY A 71 10.13 -13.56 0.09
C GLY A 71 11.64 -13.37 0.28
N TRP A 72 12.46 -14.13 -0.42
CA TRP A 72 13.91 -13.94 -0.45
C TRP A 72 14.30 -12.56 -1.01
N VAL A 73 13.70 -12.16 -2.12
CA VAL A 73 13.94 -10.84 -2.74
C VAL A 73 13.54 -9.71 -1.79
N ILE A 74 12.38 -9.80 -1.13
CA ILE A 74 11.92 -8.81 -0.13
C ILE A 74 12.92 -8.72 1.02
N PHE A 75 13.37 -9.86 1.55
CA PHE A 75 14.36 -9.88 2.61
C PHE A 75 15.66 -9.20 2.17
N ARG A 76 16.18 -9.48 0.98
CA ARG A 76 17.42 -8.85 0.48
C ARG A 76 17.23 -7.35 0.20
N LEU A 77 16.12 -6.95 -0.40
CA LEU A 77 15.83 -5.55 -0.71
C LEU A 77 15.78 -4.71 0.57
N VAL A 78 15.10 -5.19 1.62
CA VAL A 78 15.01 -4.52 2.93
C VAL A 78 16.35 -4.50 3.69
N ASN A 79 17.27 -5.42 3.36
CA ASN A 79 18.63 -5.47 3.92
C ASN A 79 19.69 -4.78 3.06
N TYR A 80 19.34 -4.29 1.88
CA TYR A 80 20.26 -3.57 1.00
C TYR A 80 20.71 -2.26 1.64
N SER A 81 22.03 -2.04 1.70
CA SER A 81 22.67 -0.94 2.44
C SER A 81 22.04 0.44 2.18
N ARG A 82 21.86 0.82 0.91
CA ARG A 82 21.26 2.11 0.54
C ARG A 82 19.79 2.23 0.95
N PHE A 83 19.01 1.16 0.78
CA PHE A 83 17.59 1.17 1.11
C PHE A 83 17.36 1.15 2.62
N ALA A 84 18.21 0.42 3.36
CA ALA A 84 18.19 0.41 4.82
C ALA A 84 18.53 1.79 5.40
N GLU A 85 19.52 2.51 4.84
CA GLU A 85 19.81 3.88 5.26
C GLU A 85 18.66 4.85 4.98
N PHE A 86 17.98 4.69 3.84
CA PHE A 86 16.75 5.45 3.56
C PHE A 86 15.68 5.18 4.62
N LEU A 87 15.38 3.90 4.92
CA LEU A 87 14.38 3.56 5.93
C LEU A 87 14.72 4.09 7.32
N ILE A 88 16.00 4.08 7.71
CA ILE A 88 16.46 4.68 8.97
C ILE A 88 16.22 6.20 8.97
N SER A 89 16.51 6.89 7.85
CA SER A 89 16.27 8.33 7.73
C SER A 89 14.78 8.68 7.79
N VAL A 90 13.90 7.88 7.17
CA VAL A 90 12.45 8.05 7.21
C VAL A 90 11.93 7.82 8.62
N GLU A 91 12.41 6.81 9.34
CA GLU A 91 12.01 6.57 10.74
C GLU A 91 12.40 7.77 11.63
N ALA A 92 13.58 8.34 11.42
CA ALA A 92 14.01 9.55 12.13
C ALA A 92 13.16 10.79 11.76
N GLU A 93 12.75 10.92 10.50
CA GLU A 93 11.90 12.03 10.05
C GLU A 93 10.47 11.90 10.57
N MET A 94 9.93 10.68 10.62
CA MET A 94 8.64 10.38 11.25
C MET A 94 8.62 10.70 12.74
N GLY A 95 9.77 10.57 13.43
CA GLY A 95 9.92 10.99 14.82
C GLY A 95 9.77 12.50 15.04
N LYS A 96 9.91 13.32 13.98
CA LYS A 96 9.70 14.78 14.06
C LYS A 96 8.25 15.19 13.84
N VAL A 97 7.42 14.29 13.30
CA VAL A 97 6.02 14.58 13.02
C VAL A 97 5.22 14.50 14.31
N SER A 98 4.78 15.65 14.82
CA SER A 98 3.81 15.71 15.91
C SER A 98 2.41 15.44 15.36
N TRP A 99 1.87 14.25 15.64
CA TRP A 99 0.50 13.90 15.25
C TRP A 99 -0.52 14.66 16.10
N ALA A 100 -1.57 15.17 15.44
CA ALA A 100 -2.64 15.90 16.10
C ALA A 100 -3.36 15.02 17.15
N PRO A 101 -3.75 15.58 18.30
CA PRO A 101 -4.51 14.85 19.30
C PRO A 101 -5.87 14.42 18.75
N LYS A 102 -6.43 13.32 19.28
CA LYS A 102 -7.71 12.75 18.82
C LYS A 102 -8.85 13.77 18.77
N THR A 103 -8.87 14.74 19.68
CA THR A 103 -9.88 15.80 19.74
C THR A 103 -9.81 16.75 18.54
N GLU A 104 -8.60 17.10 18.09
CA GLU A 104 -8.39 17.94 16.91
C GLU A 104 -8.75 17.18 15.63
N LEU A 105 -8.36 15.91 15.53
CA LEU A 105 -8.73 15.05 14.41
C LEU A 105 -10.24 14.94 14.23
N ILE A 106 -10.99 14.75 15.33
CA ILE A 106 -12.45 14.68 15.30
C ILE A 106 -13.05 16.01 14.84
N ARG A 107 -12.59 17.13 15.39
CA ARG A 107 -13.08 18.47 15.00
C ARG A 107 -12.83 18.74 13.52
N ALA A 108 -11.62 18.47 13.02
CA ALA A 108 -11.27 18.65 11.62
C ALA A 108 -12.12 17.75 10.70
N THR A 109 -12.29 16.48 11.08
CA THR A 109 -13.09 15.52 10.30
C THR A 109 -14.57 15.93 10.25
N ILE A 110 -15.15 16.38 11.36
CA ILE A 110 -16.54 16.84 11.40
C ILE A 110 -16.76 18.00 10.44
N VAL A 111 -15.85 19.00 10.42
CA VAL A 111 -15.95 20.14 9.50
C VAL A 111 -15.97 19.68 8.03
N VAL A 112 -15.06 18.79 7.66
CA VAL A 112 -14.99 18.25 6.29
C VAL A 112 -16.26 17.45 5.94
N LEU A 113 -16.70 16.56 6.83
CA LEU A 113 -17.91 15.77 6.60
C LEU A 113 -19.16 16.65 6.51
N SER A 114 -19.27 17.69 7.34
CA SER A 114 -20.38 18.65 7.26
C SER A 114 -20.37 19.41 5.93
N ALA A 115 -19.19 19.85 5.46
CA ALA A 115 -19.09 20.51 4.16
C ALA A 115 -19.44 19.58 2.99
N MET A 116 -18.96 18.33 3.02
CA MET A 116 -19.30 17.32 2.01
C MET A 116 -20.79 16.97 2.01
N ALA A 117 -21.39 16.81 3.21
CA ALA A 117 -22.82 16.53 3.34
C ALA A 117 -23.68 17.69 2.85
N PHE A 118 -23.31 18.93 3.19
CA PHE A 118 -23.99 20.12 2.68
C PHE A 118 -23.93 20.20 1.16
N LEU A 119 -22.74 20.00 0.57
CA LEU A 119 -22.58 19.98 -0.89
C LEU A 119 -23.42 18.86 -1.53
N ALA A 120 -23.45 17.66 -0.95
CA ALA A 120 -24.25 16.55 -1.44
C ALA A 120 -25.76 16.88 -1.44
N ILE A 121 -26.26 17.53 -0.38
CA ILE A 121 -27.65 17.99 -0.31
C ILE A 121 -27.94 19.02 -1.41
N VAL A 122 -27.05 20.01 -1.60
CA VAL A 122 -27.21 21.02 -2.64
C VAL A 122 -27.24 20.39 -4.04
N LEU A 123 -26.32 19.47 -4.33
CA LEU A 123 -26.30 18.75 -5.61
C LEU A 123 -27.56 17.91 -5.80
N PHE A 124 -28.03 17.22 -4.78
CA PHE A 124 -29.29 16.47 -4.83
C PHE A 124 -30.48 17.37 -5.19
N PHE A 125 -30.55 18.58 -4.63
CA PHE A 125 -31.60 19.54 -4.99
C PHE A 125 -31.49 19.99 -6.44
N TYR A 126 -30.28 20.28 -6.94
CA TYR A 126 -30.09 20.60 -8.35
C TYR A 126 -30.52 19.45 -9.25
N ASP A 127 -30.08 18.23 -8.96
CA ASP A 127 -30.45 17.04 -9.72
C ASP A 127 -31.97 16.85 -9.74
N PHE A 128 -32.63 17.02 -8.60
CA PHE A 128 -34.09 16.92 -8.49
C PHE A 128 -34.82 17.99 -9.31
N ILE A 129 -34.39 19.25 -9.24
CA ILE A 129 -34.99 20.35 -10.01
C ILE A 129 -34.80 20.13 -11.51
N TRP A 130 -33.59 19.74 -11.94
CA TRP A 130 -33.30 19.46 -13.34
C TRP A 130 -34.10 18.28 -13.86
N GLN A 131 -34.22 17.19 -13.10
CA GLN A 131 -35.04 16.05 -13.47
C GLN A 131 -36.51 16.45 -13.66
N MET A 132 -37.08 17.21 -12.73
CA MET A 132 -38.46 17.70 -12.84
C MET A 132 -38.65 18.60 -14.07
N PHE A 133 -37.72 19.52 -14.32
CA PHE A 133 -37.76 20.41 -15.49
C PHE A 133 -37.69 19.64 -16.81
N PHE A 134 -36.76 18.68 -16.94
CA PHE A 134 -36.60 17.89 -18.16
C PHE A 134 -37.74 16.89 -18.38
N GLN A 135 -38.36 16.38 -17.31
CA GLN A 135 -39.61 15.61 -17.41
C GLN A 135 -40.80 16.48 -17.86
N ALA A 136 -40.85 17.75 -17.44
CA ALA A 136 -41.92 18.67 -17.84
C ALA A 136 -41.85 19.04 -19.34
N ILE A 137 -40.64 19.18 -19.90
CA ILE A 137 -40.43 19.46 -21.33
C ILE A 137 -40.54 18.19 -22.20
N GLY A 138 -40.66 17.01 -21.58
CA GLY A 138 -40.83 15.72 -22.28
C GLY A 138 -39.55 15.16 -22.89
N VAL A 139 -38.38 15.67 -22.49
CA VAL A 139 -37.07 15.13 -22.90
C VAL A 139 -36.75 13.84 -22.14
N LEU A 140 -37.14 13.77 -20.87
CA LEU A 140 -36.99 12.58 -20.03
C LEU A 140 -38.32 11.87 -19.80
N PRO A 141 -38.38 10.52 -19.86
CA PRO A 141 -39.55 9.78 -19.43
C PRO A 141 -39.79 10.01 -17.94
N LYS A 142 -41.06 10.14 -17.55
CA LYS A 142 -41.45 10.25 -16.13
C LYS A 142 -41.05 8.95 -15.44
N VAL A 143 -40.14 9.07 -14.47
CA VAL A 143 -39.79 8.00 -13.53
C VAL A 143 -40.90 7.91 -12.48
#